data_AF-A0A1V4VN96-F1
#
_entry.id   AF-A0A1V4VN96-F1
#
_cell.length_a   1.000
_cell.length_b   1.000
_cell.length_c   1.000
_cell.angle_alpha   90.00
_cell.angle_beta   90.00
_cell.angle_gamma   90.00
#
_symmetry.space_group_name_H-M   'P 1'
#
loop_
_entity.id
_entity.type
_entity.pdbx_description
1 polymer ?
#
loop_
_entity_poly.entity_id
_entity_poly.type
_entity_poly.pdbx_seq_one_letter_code
_entity_poly.pdbx_strand_id
1 'polypeptide(L)'
;MNTPLLMVQIPPKEEATSAVIETEIIAIAVYGKDIDVPLSVSTQRLFDSEKPFRFPTEFTQGAVKTRIVYRYTLAQWHELLEVTTLPTTPPALKQLMIPMLLYMKQNFPDIFGDIEYDREFDPGQYAELFPME
;
A
#
# COMPACT_ATOMS: atom_id res chain seq x y z
N MET A 1 -19.21 1.30 -8.06
CA MET A 1 -18.24 0.97 -7.01
C MET A 1 -17.52 2.27 -6.66
N ASN A 2 -17.65 2.74 -5.42
CA ASN A 2 -17.10 4.03 -4.96
C ASN A 2 -15.73 3.87 -4.27
N THR A 3 -15.11 2.69 -4.39
CA THR A 3 -13.84 2.33 -3.75
C THR A 3 -12.80 1.94 -4.81
N PRO A 4 -11.51 2.24 -4.59
CA PRO A 4 -10.44 1.84 -5.50
C PRO A 4 -10.34 0.32 -5.61
N LEU A 5 -9.77 -0.14 -6.73
CA LEU A 5 -9.27 -1.52 -6.86
C LEU A 5 -7.79 -1.54 -6.47
N LEU A 6 -7.38 -2.48 -5.61
CA LEU A 6 -6.00 -2.68 -5.17
C LEU A 6 -5.52 -4.06 -5.62
N MET A 7 -4.70 -4.10 -6.65
CA MET A 7 -4.10 -5.35 -7.15
C MET A 7 -2.75 -5.57 -6.48
N VAL A 8 -2.48 -6.75 -5.93
CA VAL A 8 -1.24 -7.00 -5.17
C VAL A 8 -0.55 -8.25 -5.68
N GLN A 9 0.73 -8.13 -6.05
CA GLN A 9 1.59 -9.22 -6.47
C GLN A 9 2.64 -9.49 -5.39
N ILE A 10 2.61 -10.70 -4.82
CA ILE A 10 3.64 -11.21 -3.90
C ILE A 10 4.45 -12.26 -4.67
N PRO A 11 5.78 -12.10 -4.81
CA PRO A 11 6.61 -13.12 -5.46
C PRO A 11 6.60 -14.43 -4.64
N PRO A 12 6.84 -15.58 -5.29
CA PRO A 12 6.85 -16.87 -4.61
C PRO A 12 7.88 -16.88 -3.46
N LYS A 13 7.48 -17.43 -2.30
CA LYS A 13 8.32 -17.49 -1.10
C LYS A 13 9.52 -18.40 -1.36
N GLU A 14 10.71 -17.84 -1.56
CA GLU A 14 11.96 -18.60 -1.47
C GLU A 14 12.34 -18.79 0.01
N GLU A 15 12.64 -20.03 0.41
CA GLU A 15 13.05 -20.39 1.78
C GLU A 15 14.45 -19.85 2.12
N ALA A 16 14.56 -18.56 2.44
CA ALA A 16 15.77 -18.00 3.04
C ALA A 16 15.44 -16.75 3.89
N THR A 17 15.45 -16.91 5.22
CA THR A 17 15.01 -15.93 6.22
C THR A 17 15.69 -14.55 6.15
N SER A 18 16.86 -14.43 5.53
CA SER A 18 17.54 -13.13 5.33
C SER A 18 17.17 -12.42 4.02
N ALA A 19 16.68 -13.15 3.01
CA ALA A 19 16.24 -12.61 1.72
C ALA A 19 14.77 -12.15 1.72
N VAL A 20 14.01 -12.55 2.75
CA VAL A 20 12.58 -12.22 2.88
C VAL A 20 12.37 -10.71 2.98
N ILE A 21 13.19 -9.98 3.75
CA ILE A 21 13.01 -8.53 3.95
C ILE A 21 13.27 -7.74 2.66
N GLU A 22 14.16 -8.22 1.79
CA GLU A 22 14.45 -7.60 0.48
C GLU A 22 13.43 -7.98 -0.61
N THR A 23 12.47 -8.85 -0.29
CA THR A 23 11.43 -9.27 -1.23
C THR A 23 10.59 -8.07 -1.65
N GLU A 24 10.59 -7.77 -2.95
CA GLU A 24 9.79 -6.69 -3.54
C GLU A 24 8.34 -7.13 -3.74
N ILE A 25 7.41 -6.39 -3.14
CA ILE A 25 5.97 -6.53 -3.36
C ILE A 25 5.48 -5.36 -4.20
N ILE A 26 4.70 -5.69 -5.22
CA ILE A 26 4.09 -4.70 -6.12
C ILE A 26 2.61 -4.58 -5.78
N ALA A 27 2.14 -3.35 -5.58
CA ALA A 27 0.73 -3.05 -5.42
C ALA A 27 0.29 -1.98 -6.42
N ILE A 28 -0.83 -2.19 -7.10
CA ILE A 28 -1.39 -1.29 -8.09
C ILE A 28 -2.76 -0.84 -7.63
N ALA A 29 -2.90 0.44 -7.29
CA ALA A 29 -4.18 1.05 -6.96
C ALA A 29 -4.79 1.70 -8.22
N VAL A 30 -6.05 1.39 -8.51
CA VAL A 30 -6.81 1.92 -9.65
C VAL A 30 -8.06 2.63 -9.13
N TYR A 31 -8.15 3.93 -9.43
CA TYR A 31 -9.24 4.81 -9.03
C TYR A 31 -10.17 5.07 -10.22
N GLY A 32 -11.49 5.09 -9.96
CA GLY A 32 -12.50 5.48 -10.94
C GLY A 32 -12.67 7.00 -11.05
N LYS A 33 -13.59 7.43 -11.92
CA LYS A 33 -13.82 8.83 -12.31
C LYS A 33 -14.28 9.76 -11.16
N ASP A 34 -14.82 9.20 -10.08
CA ASP A 34 -15.42 9.94 -8.95
C ASP A 34 -14.85 9.51 -7.59
N ILE A 35 -13.64 8.95 -7.59
CA ILE A 35 -12.95 8.51 -6.36
C ILE A 35 -11.81 9.48 -6.07
N ASP A 36 -11.80 10.03 -4.86
CA ASP A 36 -10.72 10.91 -4.41
C ASP A 36 -9.39 10.16 -4.45
N VAL A 37 -8.51 10.63 -5.33
CA VAL A 37 -7.11 10.20 -5.32
C VAL A 37 -6.43 10.93 -4.18
N PRO A 38 -5.66 10.26 -3.31
CA PRO A 38 -4.84 10.93 -2.31
C PRO A 38 -4.00 11.99 -3.02
N LEU A 39 -4.23 13.27 -2.70
CA LEU A 39 -3.44 14.38 -3.23
C LEU A 39 -1.98 14.05 -2.97
N SER A 40 -1.19 14.08 -4.04
CA SER A 40 0.23 13.70 -4.07
C SER A 40 0.94 14.18 -2.82
N VAL A 41 1.18 13.26 -1.88
CA VAL A 41 2.02 13.57 -0.73
C VAL A 41 3.43 13.58 -1.28
N SER A 42 3.94 14.75 -1.63
CA SER A 42 5.39 14.96 -1.78
C SER A 42 6.05 14.93 -0.39
N THR A 43 5.74 13.94 0.44
CA THR A 43 6.59 13.62 1.58
C THR A 43 7.85 12.99 1.00
N GLN A 44 8.77 13.85 0.57
CA GLN A 44 10.19 13.54 0.60
C GLN A 44 10.58 13.41 2.08
N ARG A 45 10.20 12.33 2.74
CA ARG A 45 11.03 11.86 3.83
C ARG A 45 12.20 11.17 3.15
N LEU A 46 13.38 11.77 3.28
CA LEU A 46 14.62 11.00 3.13
C LEU A 46 14.57 9.96 4.24
N PHE A 47 14.10 8.76 3.91
CA PHE A 47 14.24 7.60 4.76
C PHE A 47 15.73 7.27 4.78
N ASP A 48 16.28 7.03 5.98
CA ASP A 48 17.71 6.87 6.28
C ASP A 48 18.32 5.57 5.71
N SER A 49 17.71 5.03 4.65
CA SER A 49 18.25 3.94 3.86
C SER A 49 19.17 4.52 2.77
N GLU A 50 20.32 3.89 2.53
CA GLU A 50 21.33 4.32 1.53
C GLU A 50 20.78 4.49 0.10
N LYS A 51 19.56 4.02 -0.19
CA LYS A 51 18.87 4.21 -1.47
C LYS A 51 17.63 5.10 -1.31
N PRO A 52 17.61 6.32 -1.88
CA PRO A 52 16.41 7.15 -1.89
C PRO A 52 15.29 6.45 -2.66
N PHE A 53 14.15 6.26 -2.02
CA PHE A 53 12.94 5.71 -2.63
C PHE A 53 12.03 6.83 -3.18
N ARG A 54 11.39 6.62 -4.35
CA ARG A 54 10.48 7.57 -4.99
C ARG A 54 9.02 7.09 -4.92
N PHE A 55 8.16 7.91 -4.34
CA PHE A 55 6.70 7.81 -4.49
C PHE A 55 6.29 7.85 -5.98
N PRO A 56 5.12 7.29 -6.33
CA PRO A 56 4.92 6.19 -7.30
C PRO A 56 5.36 6.46 -8.75
N THR A 57 5.66 5.37 -9.45
CA THR A 57 6.46 5.35 -10.69
C THR A 57 5.69 5.79 -11.94
N GLU A 58 4.36 5.79 -11.95
CA GLU A 58 3.56 6.30 -13.07
C GLU A 58 2.23 6.89 -12.59
N PHE A 59 1.96 8.13 -12.99
CA PHE A 59 0.65 8.78 -12.89
C PHE A 59 0.12 9.01 -14.30
N THR A 60 -0.84 8.20 -14.76
CA THR A 60 -1.56 8.53 -15.99
C THR A 60 -2.83 9.29 -15.63
N GLN A 61 -2.72 10.62 -15.55
CA GLN A 61 -3.90 11.48 -15.43
C GLN A 61 -4.53 11.62 -16.83
N GLY A 62 -5.50 10.77 -17.12
CA GLY A 62 -6.15 10.69 -18.44
C GLY A 62 -7.59 10.15 -18.38
N ALA A 63 -8.53 11.06 -18.22
CA ALA A 63 -9.97 11.01 -18.54
C ALA A 63 -10.93 9.94 -17.95
N VAL A 64 -10.51 8.81 -17.37
CA VAL A 64 -11.49 7.84 -16.78
C VAL A 64 -11.00 7.14 -15.51
N LYS A 65 -9.71 6.90 -15.36
CA LYS A 65 -9.14 6.20 -14.20
C LYS A 65 -7.74 6.71 -13.86
N THR A 66 -7.41 6.77 -12.57
CA THR A 66 -6.04 7.06 -12.09
C THR A 66 -5.40 5.76 -11.62
N ARG A 67 -4.16 5.47 -12.07
CA ARG A 67 -3.39 4.32 -11.64
C ARG A 67 -2.19 4.78 -10.81
N ILE A 68 -1.93 4.10 -9.71
CA ILE A 68 -0.76 4.28 -8.86
C ILE A 68 -0.07 2.93 -8.69
N VAL A 69 1.24 2.88 -8.96
CA VAL A 69 2.05 1.65 -8.80
C VAL A 69 3.05 1.85 -7.66
N TYR A 70 2.95 1.00 -6.66
CA TYR A 70 3.87 0.88 -5.54
C TYR A 70 4.76 -0.35 -5.75
N ARG A 71 6.07 -0.18 -5.56
CA ARG A 71 7.05 -1.26 -5.65
C ARG A 71 8.01 -1.10 -4.49
N TYR A 72 7.80 -1.88 -3.44
CA TYR A 72 8.51 -1.71 -2.18
C TYR A 72 8.98 -3.07 -1.66
N THR A 73 10.09 -3.07 -0.92
CA THR A 73 10.48 -4.22 -0.11
C THR A 73 9.54 -4.40 1.09
N LEU A 74 9.61 -5.53 1.79
CA LEU A 74 8.83 -5.77 3.00
C LEU A 74 9.12 -4.73 4.10
N ALA A 75 10.39 -4.34 4.29
CA ALA A 75 10.76 -3.28 5.25
C ALA A 75 10.13 -1.93 4.88
N GLN A 76 10.16 -1.57 3.60
CA GLN A 76 9.56 -0.32 3.13
C GLN A 76 8.03 -0.33 3.26
N TRP A 77 7.39 -1.47 2.99
CA TRP A 77 5.97 -1.63 3.25
C TRP A 77 5.65 -1.49 4.74
N HIS A 78 6.47 -2.04 5.62
CA HIS A 78 6.28 -1.93 7.06
C HIS A 78 6.26 -0.46 7.50
N GLU A 79 7.32 0.28 7.19
CA GLU A 79 7.44 1.71 7.52
C GLU A 79 6.28 2.52 6.94
N LEU A 80 5.88 2.24 5.70
CA LEU A 80 4.78 2.93 5.05
C LEU A 80 3.45 2.66 5.76
N LEU A 81 3.14 1.39 6.05
CA LEU A 81 1.86 1.00 6.63
C LEU A 81 1.73 1.43 8.09
N GLU A 82 2.83 1.47 8.84
CA GLU A 82 2.86 1.97 10.22
C GLU A 82 2.35 3.41 10.33
N VAL A 83 2.67 4.27 9.35
CA VAL A 83 2.26 5.69 9.39
C VAL A 83 0.96 5.96 8.63
N THR A 84 0.68 5.19 7.58
CA THR A 84 -0.45 5.48 6.67
C THR A 84 -1.76 4.78 7.05
N THR A 85 -1.78 4.02 8.14
CA THR A 85 -3.00 3.34 8.62
C THR A 85 -3.57 3.90 9.92
N LEU A 86 -2.92 4.91 10.51
CA LEU A 86 -3.35 5.55 11.75
C LEU A 86 -4.64 6.38 11.61
N PRO A 87 -5.40 6.60 12.70
CA PRO A 87 -6.66 7.37 12.66
C PRO A 87 -6.55 8.79 12.07
N THR A 88 -5.41 9.45 12.30
CA THR A 88 -5.11 10.80 11.82
C THR A 88 -4.83 10.88 10.32
N THR A 89 -4.64 9.75 9.65
CA THR A 89 -4.35 9.69 8.22
C THR A 89 -5.58 10.05 7.38
N PRO A 90 -5.43 10.78 6.26
CA PRO A 90 -6.55 11.12 5.39
C PRO A 90 -7.37 9.89 4.95
N PRO A 91 -8.72 9.96 4.95
CA PRO A 91 -9.61 8.87 4.56
C PRO A 91 -9.26 8.18 3.24
N ALA A 92 -8.93 8.95 2.19
CA ALA A 92 -8.58 8.42 0.88
C ALA A 92 -7.30 7.54 0.92
N LEU A 93 -6.37 7.83 1.82
CA LEU A 93 -5.16 7.02 1.99
C LEU A 93 -5.46 5.77 2.83
N LYS A 94 -6.26 5.91 3.91
CA LYS A 94 -6.73 4.77 4.73
C LYS A 94 -7.49 3.74 3.91
N GLN A 95 -8.32 4.20 2.98
CA GLN A 95 -9.06 3.38 2.03
C GLN A 95 -8.16 2.41 1.24
N LEU A 96 -6.92 2.79 0.92
CA LEU A 96 -5.94 1.88 0.31
C LEU A 96 -5.09 1.12 1.34
N MET A 97 -4.57 1.83 2.33
CA MET A 97 -3.46 1.32 3.15
C MET A 97 -3.94 0.33 4.22
N ILE A 98 -5.15 0.51 4.75
CA ILE A 98 -5.71 -0.45 5.71
C ILE A 98 -5.94 -1.83 5.08
N PRO A 99 -6.65 -1.98 3.93
CA PRO A 99 -6.80 -3.30 3.32
C PRO A 99 -5.45 -3.90 2.88
N MET A 100 -4.49 -3.06 2.46
CA MET A 100 -3.12 -3.52 2.19
C MET A 100 -2.43 -4.10 3.43
N LEU A 101 -2.51 -3.42 4.57
CA LEU A 101 -1.96 -3.91 5.83
C LEU A 101 -2.62 -5.21 6.27
N LEU A 102 -3.95 -5.30 6.20
CA LEU A 102 -4.68 -6.52 6.56
C LEU A 102 -4.24 -7.72 5.71
N TYR A 103 -4.02 -7.50 4.42
CA TYR A 103 -3.48 -8.51 3.52
C TYR A 103 -2.03 -8.90 3.86
N MET A 104 -1.20 -7.93 4.24
CA MET A 104 0.17 -8.18 4.67
C MET A 104 0.25 -8.95 5.99
N LYS A 105 -0.61 -8.64 6.97
CA LYS A 105 -0.72 -9.40 8.22
C LYS A 105 -1.11 -10.85 8.00
N GLN A 106 -1.93 -11.14 7.00
CA GLN A 106 -2.29 -12.52 6.65
C GLN A 106 -1.12 -13.30 6.02
N ASN A 107 -0.33 -12.65 5.17
CA ASN A 107 0.74 -13.30 4.41
C ASN A 107 2.10 -13.35 5.15
N PHE A 108 2.35 -12.34 5.99
CA PHE A 108 3.59 -12.09 6.73
C PHE A 108 3.29 -11.62 8.17
N PRO A 109 2.61 -12.44 8.99
CA PRO A 109 2.22 -12.05 10.35
C PRO A 109 3.42 -11.70 11.25
N ASP A 110 4.58 -12.33 11.04
CA ASP A 110 5.80 -12.08 11.81
C ASP A 110 6.41 -10.69 11.53
N ILE A 111 6.06 -10.07 10.40
CA ILE A 111 6.56 -8.76 9.99
C ILE A 111 5.56 -7.66 10.34
N PHE A 112 4.27 -7.84 10.02
CA PHE A 112 3.27 -6.76 10.15
C PHE A 112 2.29 -6.96 11.30
N GLY A 113 2.38 -8.07 12.05
CA GLY A 113 1.38 -8.48 13.03
C GLY A 113 1.12 -7.43 14.11
N ASP A 114 2.14 -6.65 14.46
CA ASP A 114 2.16 -5.63 15.50
C ASP A 114 1.67 -4.24 15.06
N ILE A 115 1.62 -3.96 13.74
CA ILE A 115 1.20 -2.63 13.24
C ILE A 115 -0.28 -2.37 13.57
N GLU A 116 -0.57 -1.36 14.38
CA GLU A 116 -1.95 -0.92 14.63
C GLU A 116 -2.50 -0.10 13.46
N TYR A 117 -3.83 -0.10 13.31
CA TYR A 117 -4.53 0.70 12.30
C TYR A 117 -5.85 1.25 12.86
N ASP A 118 -6.42 2.21 12.15
CA ASP A 118 -7.72 2.79 12.47
C ASP A 118 -8.85 1.77 12.31
N ARG A 119 -9.25 1.15 13.43
CA ARG A 119 -10.36 0.19 13.49
C ARG A 119 -11.74 0.86 13.44
N GLU A 120 -11.81 2.18 13.55
CA GLU A 120 -13.05 2.95 13.46
C GLU A 120 -13.37 3.35 12.02
N PHE A 121 -12.39 3.25 11.10
CA PHE A 121 -12.62 3.50 9.68
C PHE A 121 -13.52 2.42 9.07
N ASP A 122 -14.60 2.87 8.41
CA ASP A 122 -15.63 1.99 7.85
C ASP A 122 -15.04 0.97 6.85
N PRO A 123 -15.12 -0.34 7.14
CA PRO A 123 -14.66 -1.38 6.22
C PRO A 123 -15.37 -1.38 4.86
N GLY A 124 -16.60 -0.84 4.79
CA GLY A 124 -17.32 -0.64 3.53
C GLY A 124 -16.65 0.37 2.59
N GLN A 125 -15.71 1.16 3.09
CA GLN A 125 -14.92 2.11 2.31
C GLN A 125 -13.56 1.56 1.87
N TYR A 126 -13.17 0.36 2.29
CA TYR A 126 -11.91 -0.24 1.85
C TYR A 126 -11.87 -0.44 0.33
N ALA A 127 -10.67 -0.29 -0.22
CA ALA A 127 -10.39 -0.74 -1.58
C ALA A 127 -10.64 -2.23 -1.73
N GLU A 128 -11.18 -2.62 -2.87
CA GLU A 128 -11.35 -4.03 -3.22
C GLU A 128 -9.98 -4.62 -3.55
N LEU A 129 -9.56 -5.66 -2.84
CA LEU A 129 -8.23 -6.25 -3.00
C LEU A 129 -8.29 -7.45 -3.96
N PHE A 130 -7.38 -7.47 -4.93
CA PHE A 130 -7.24 -8.54 -5.91
C PHE A 130 -5.79 -9.08 -5.94
N PRO A 131 -5.52 -10.29 -5.43
CA PRO A 131 -4.22 -10.92 -5.58
C PRO A 131 -3.91 -11.20 -7.05
N MET A 132 -2.70 -10.86 -7.48
CA MET A 132 -2.19 -11.20 -8.81
C MET A 132 -1.33 -12.47 -8.71
N GLU A 133 -1.58 -13.42 -9.60
CA GLU A 133 -0.73 -14.61 -9.80
C GLU A 133 0.60 -14.25 -10.49
#